data_AF-A0A2U8VZP3-F1
#
_entry.id   AF-A0A2U8VZP3-F1
#
_cell.length_a   1.000
_cell.length_b   1.000
_cell.length_c   1.000
_cell.angle_alpha   90.00
_cell.angle_beta   90.00
_cell.angle_gamma   90.00
#
_symmetry.space_group_name_H-M   'P 1'
#
loop_
_entity.id
_entity.type
_entity.pdbx_description
1 polymer ?
#
loop_
_entity_poly.entity_id
_entity_poly.type
_entity_poly.pdbx_seq_one_letter_code
_entity_poly.pdbx_strand_id
1 'polypeptide(L)'
;MAASETYSFDNDDVLKALLAVQPKAVLDALFEGDDQQQRAGIGVFDHRSNPADEISCEDLIAWCDQDRERRYPLAASFVTFAHRTEESGPKVWSEQAKALLAYAPDPRSVLVVFVERFRPTRWSGSRAAVMEANARLLDSLETDVSASLMPIAIDAKAQLAREVTREREWETARDRERDERFE
;
A
#
# COMPACT_ATOMS: atom_id res chain seq x y z
N MET A 1 1.44 34.15 22.49
CA MET A 1 1.39 33.36 21.24
C MET A 1 1.87 31.97 21.58
N ALA A 2 0.94 31.03 21.73
CA ALA A 2 1.27 29.64 22.05
C ALA A 2 1.62 28.93 20.74
N ALA A 3 2.86 28.46 20.64
CA ALA A 3 3.27 27.55 19.58
C ALA A 3 2.58 26.20 19.86
N SER A 4 1.60 25.85 19.04
CA SER A 4 1.01 24.51 19.07
C SER A 4 1.95 23.56 18.36
N GLU A 5 3.00 23.14 19.04
CA GLU A 5 3.69 21.89 18.72
C GLU A 5 2.76 20.74 19.14
N THR A 6 1.67 20.55 18.40
CA THR A 6 0.91 19.32 18.48
C THR A 6 1.81 18.24 17.88
N TYR A 7 2.45 17.45 18.74
CA TYR A 7 3.43 16.45 18.35
C TYR A 7 2.83 15.55 17.26
N SER A 8 3.59 15.34 16.17
CA SER A 8 3.19 14.45 15.08
C SER A 8 2.80 13.04 15.57
N PHE A 9 3.35 12.60 16.71
CA PHE A 9 3.04 11.32 17.33
C PHE A 9 1.68 11.29 18.05
N ASP A 10 1.26 12.39 18.69
CA ASP A 10 -0.05 12.46 19.36
C ASP A 10 -1.20 12.42 18.34
N ASN A 11 -0.96 12.95 17.14
CA ASN A 11 -1.95 12.91 16.06
C ASN A 11 -2.16 11.49 15.50
N ASP A 12 -1.13 10.64 15.48
CA ASP A 12 -1.22 9.26 14.98
C ASP A 12 -2.12 8.41 15.90
N ASP A 13 -1.93 8.52 17.22
CA ASP A 13 -2.73 7.76 18.19
C ASP A 13 -4.19 8.24 18.23
N VAL A 14 -4.42 9.56 18.10
CA VAL A 14 -5.78 10.12 17.98
C VAL A 14 -6.45 9.62 16.71
N LEU A 15 -5.75 9.63 15.57
CA LEU A 15 -6.31 9.16 14.31
C LEU A 15 -6.66 7.67 14.37
N LYS A 16 -5.76 6.84 14.93
CA LYS A 16 -6.04 5.42 15.16
C LYS A 16 -7.27 5.20 16.03
N ALA A 17 -7.37 5.92 17.14
CA ALA A 17 -8.53 5.84 18.02
C ALA A 17 -9.83 6.26 17.30
N LEU A 18 -9.78 7.30 16.47
CA LEU A 18 -10.93 7.73 15.67
C LEU A 18 -11.31 6.69 14.60
N LEU A 19 -10.34 6.09 13.92
CA LEU A 19 -10.58 5.04 12.92
C LEU A 19 -11.13 3.76 13.56
N ALA A 20 -10.73 3.43 14.79
CA ALA A 20 -11.26 2.29 15.53
C ALA A 20 -12.73 2.49 15.97
N VAL A 21 -13.17 3.74 16.20
CA VAL A 21 -14.52 4.05 16.71
C VAL A 21 -15.49 4.49 15.62
N GLN A 22 -15.02 5.27 14.64
CA GLN A 22 -15.84 5.85 13.56
C GLN A 22 -15.11 5.85 12.20
N PRO A 23 -14.73 4.68 11.67
CA PRO A 23 -13.93 4.59 10.45
C PRO A 23 -14.59 5.33 9.27
N LYS A 24 -15.89 5.14 9.06
CA LYS A 24 -16.65 5.81 7.99
C LYS A 24 -16.53 7.34 8.05
N ALA A 25 -16.79 7.95 9.20
CA ALA A 25 -16.83 9.40 9.32
C ALA A 25 -15.43 10.02 9.08
N VAL A 26 -14.39 9.34 9.57
CA VAL A 26 -13.00 9.74 9.36
C VAL A 26 -12.62 9.62 7.88
N LEU A 27 -12.92 8.50 7.24
CA LEU A 27 -12.63 8.29 5.82
C LEU A 27 -13.40 9.26 4.93
N ASP A 28 -14.68 9.51 5.22
CA ASP A 28 -15.47 10.51 4.51
C ASP A 28 -14.83 11.90 4.64
N ALA A 29 -14.40 12.32 5.84
CA ALA A 29 -13.74 13.60 6.06
C ALA A 29 -12.35 13.71 5.39
N LEU A 30 -11.57 12.62 5.37
CA LEU A 30 -10.23 12.59 4.76
C LEU A 30 -10.26 12.61 3.23
N PHE A 31 -11.31 12.05 2.64
CA PHE A 31 -11.43 11.87 1.19
C PHE A 31 -12.54 12.70 0.54
N GLU A 32 -13.16 13.60 1.30
CA GLU A 32 -14.00 14.66 0.76
C GLU A 32 -13.15 15.69 0.00
N GLY A 33 -13.66 16.13 -1.15
CA GLY A 33 -13.01 17.16 -1.96
C GLY A 33 -12.37 16.66 -3.25
N ASP A 34 -11.43 17.44 -3.78
CA ASP A 34 -10.77 17.18 -5.06
C ASP A 34 -9.59 16.20 -4.96
N ASP A 35 -9.03 15.82 -6.11
CA ASP A 35 -7.89 14.90 -6.20
C ASP A 35 -6.68 15.33 -5.35
N GLN A 36 -6.45 16.63 -5.18
CA GLN A 36 -5.32 17.14 -4.40
C GLN A 36 -5.57 16.90 -2.91
N GLN A 37 -6.78 17.16 -2.43
CA GLN A 37 -7.19 16.90 -1.06
C GLN A 37 -7.14 15.40 -0.74
N GLN A 38 -7.61 14.56 -1.67
CA GLN A 38 -7.55 13.10 -1.51
C GLN A 38 -6.10 12.60 -1.45
N ARG A 39 -5.19 13.13 -2.27
CA ARG A 39 -3.76 12.78 -2.19
C ARG A 39 -3.13 13.16 -0.85
N ALA A 40 -3.53 14.29 -0.26
CA ALA A 40 -3.11 14.66 1.08
C ALA A 40 -3.64 13.65 2.11
N GLY A 41 -4.90 13.22 1.98
CA GLY A 41 -5.51 12.17 2.79
C GLY A 41 -4.75 10.84 2.72
N ILE A 42 -4.27 10.42 1.54
CA ILE A 42 -3.43 9.21 1.40
C ILE A 42 -2.12 9.36 2.20
N GLY A 43 -1.52 10.55 2.20
CA GLY A 43 -0.27 10.83 2.92
C GLY A 43 -0.39 10.65 4.44
N VAL A 44 -1.58 10.79 5.00
CA VAL A 44 -1.88 10.55 6.43
C VAL A 44 -1.70 9.07 6.81
N PHE A 45 -1.68 8.16 5.82
CA PHE A 45 -1.47 6.73 6.04
C PHE A 45 -0.02 6.27 5.77
N ASP A 46 0.89 7.19 5.39
CA ASP A 46 2.31 6.90 5.11
C ASP A 46 3.18 6.89 6.39
N HIS A 47 2.75 6.09 7.38
CA HIS A 47 3.40 5.96 8.68
C HIS A 47 3.98 4.56 8.88
N ARG A 48 4.96 4.42 9.80
CA ARG A 48 5.56 3.10 10.14
C ARG A 48 4.51 2.09 10.64
N SER A 49 3.48 2.59 11.32
CA SER A 49 2.29 1.84 11.70
C SER A 49 1.12 2.55 11.03
N ASN A 50 0.55 1.91 10.02
CA ASN A 50 -0.48 2.50 9.20
C ASN A 50 -1.79 2.60 10.00
N PRO A 51 -2.36 3.80 10.22
CA PRO A 51 -3.61 3.95 10.96
C PRO A 51 -4.80 3.19 10.33
N ALA A 52 -4.75 2.90 9.03
CA ALA A 52 -5.76 2.11 8.35
C ALA A 52 -5.86 0.67 8.89
N ASP A 53 -4.81 0.16 9.56
CA ASP A 53 -4.80 -1.18 10.15
C ASP A 53 -5.82 -1.33 11.29
N GLU A 54 -6.31 -0.22 11.87
CA GLU A 54 -7.37 -0.20 12.90
C GLU A 54 -8.77 -0.43 12.32
N ILE A 55 -8.94 -0.30 11.00
CA ILE A 55 -10.24 -0.43 10.34
C ILE A 55 -10.54 -1.91 10.10
N SER A 56 -11.67 -2.40 10.59
CA SER A 56 -12.09 -3.78 10.32
C SER A 56 -12.35 -4.00 8.82
N CYS A 57 -12.21 -5.23 8.33
CA CYS A 57 -12.55 -5.54 6.93
C CYS A 57 -14.04 -5.25 6.65
N GLU A 58 -14.92 -5.52 7.60
CA GLU A 58 -16.36 -5.24 7.49
C GLU A 58 -16.63 -3.75 7.29
N ASP A 59 -16.04 -2.89 8.14
CA ASP A 59 -16.23 -1.44 8.05
C ASP A 59 -15.62 -0.86 6.78
N LEU A 60 -14.44 -1.35 6.38
CA LEU A 60 -13.78 -0.91 5.15
C LEU A 60 -14.64 -1.23 3.93
N ILE A 61 -15.18 -2.45 3.84
CA ILE A 61 -16.06 -2.86 2.74
C ILE A 61 -17.39 -2.10 2.77
N ALA A 62 -18.00 -1.93 3.95
CA ALA A 62 -19.23 -1.14 4.10
C ALA A 62 -19.06 0.33 3.70
N TRP A 63 -17.87 0.91 3.95
CA TRP A 63 -17.53 2.23 3.45
C TRP A 63 -17.36 2.23 1.92
N CYS A 64 -16.64 1.24 1.37
CA CYS A 64 -16.44 1.12 -0.06
C CYS A 64 -17.76 0.94 -0.84
N ASP A 65 -18.71 0.20 -0.29
CA ASP A 65 -19.98 -0.11 -0.94
C ASP A 65 -20.91 1.09 -1.17
N GLN A 66 -20.66 2.21 -0.52
CA GLN A 66 -21.42 3.45 -0.74
C GLN A 66 -21.07 4.14 -2.07
N ASP A 67 -19.88 3.88 -2.62
CA ASP A 67 -19.45 4.35 -3.94
C ASP A 67 -18.42 3.36 -4.51
N ARG A 68 -18.94 2.22 -4.97
CA ARG A 68 -18.18 1.00 -5.29
C ARG A 68 -17.09 1.22 -6.35
N GLU A 69 -17.32 2.07 -7.35
CA GLU A 69 -16.35 2.30 -8.42
C GLU A 69 -15.17 3.16 -7.94
N ARG A 70 -15.42 4.10 -7.02
CA ARG A 70 -14.39 5.04 -6.56
C ARG A 70 -13.67 4.58 -5.31
N ARG A 71 -14.40 4.03 -4.34
CA ARG A 71 -13.84 3.81 -3.00
C ARG A 71 -12.98 2.55 -2.89
N TYR A 72 -13.20 1.53 -3.71
CA TYR A 72 -12.33 0.34 -3.71
C TYR A 72 -10.89 0.65 -4.18
N PRO A 73 -10.66 1.32 -5.33
CA PRO A 73 -9.32 1.77 -5.71
C PRO A 73 -8.72 2.75 -4.71
N LEU A 74 -9.54 3.64 -4.14
CA LEU A 74 -9.08 4.60 -3.13
C LEU A 74 -8.62 3.90 -1.85
N ALA A 75 -9.39 2.92 -1.35
CA ALA A 75 -8.98 2.08 -0.23
C ALA A 75 -7.66 1.37 -0.50
N ALA A 76 -7.51 0.79 -1.69
CA ALA A 76 -6.28 0.13 -2.12
C ALA A 76 -5.04 1.06 -2.10
N SER A 77 -5.24 2.38 -2.18
CA SER A 77 -4.15 3.36 -2.17
C SER A 77 -3.54 3.58 -0.79
N PHE A 78 -4.31 3.37 0.29
CA PHE A 78 -3.88 3.69 1.65
C PHE A 78 -3.76 2.49 2.60
N VAL A 79 -4.51 1.40 2.40
CA VAL A 79 -4.42 0.23 3.30
C VAL A 79 -3.02 -0.40 3.30
N THR A 80 -2.64 -1.08 4.37
CA THR A 80 -1.44 -1.92 4.34
C THR A 80 -1.73 -3.12 3.46
N PHE A 81 -1.12 -3.21 2.28
CA PHE A 81 -1.45 -4.27 1.33
C PHE A 81 -0.85 -5.63 1.69
N ALA A 82 0.26 -5.65 2.45
CA ALA A 82 0.93 -6.88 2.82
C ALA A 82 1.72 -6.76 4.11
N HIS A 83 1.77 -7.86 4.84
CA HIS A 83 2.63 -8.03 6.02
C HIS A 83 3.68 -9.11 5.74
N ARG A 84 4.69 -9.21 6.59
CA ARG A 84 5.59 -10.36 6.60
C ARG A 84 5.08 -11.36 7.63
N THR A 85 5.17 -12.66 7.32
CA THR A 85 4.82 -13.72 8.28
C THR A 85 5.77 -13.76 9.47
N GLU A 86 7.04 -13.42 9.22
CA GLU A 86 8.14 -13.30 10.19
C GLU A 86 9.11 -12.22 9.67
N GLU A 87 10.04 -11.72 10.49
CA GLU A 87 10.93 -10.59 10.12
C GLU A 87 11.69 -10.80 8.79
N SER A 88 12.12 -12.04 8.52
CA SER A 88 12.77 -12.46 7.27
C SER A 88 11.85 -13.28 6.33
N GLY A 89 10.59 -13.49 6.72
CA GLY A 89 9.63 -14.31 6.00
C GLY A 89 9.10 -13.66 4.71
N PRO A 90 8.40 -14.44 3.86
CA PRO A 90 7.75 -13.92 2.67
C PRO A 90 6.67 -12.89 3.03
N LYS A 91 6.38 -12.00 2.07
CA LYS A 91 5.22 -11.12 2.16
C LYS A 91 3.95 -11.91 1.84
N VAL A 92 2.90 -11.64 2.59
CA VAL A 92 1.55 -12.17 2.37
C VAL A 92 0.57 -11.01 2.32
N TRP A 93 -0.46 -11.14 1.48
CA TRP A 93 -1.54 -10.15 1.40
C TRP A 93 -2.19 -9.97 2.78
N SER A 94 -2.48 -8.72 3.14
CA SER A 94 -3.29 -8.41 4.31
C SER A 94 -4.74 -8.84 4.09
N GLU A 95 -5.48 -9.05 5.16
CA GLU A 95 -6.90 -9.40 5.08
C GLU A 95 -7.72 -8.28 4.41
N GLN A 96 -7.38 -7.00 4.68
CA GLN A 96 -8.01 -5.87 4.00
C GLN A 96 -7.75 -5.89 2.48
N ALA A 97 -6.52 -6.18 2.04
CA ALA A 97 -6.20 -6.24 0.62
C ALA A 97 -6.92 -7.40 -0.09
N LYS A 98 -7.00 -8.57 0.55
CA LYS A 98 -7.80 -9.70 0.05
C LYS A 98 -9.28 -9.33 -0.05
N ALA A 99 -9.84 -8.71 0.99
CA ALA A 99 -11.23 -8.27 0.99
C ALA A 99 -11.52 -7.28 -0.15
N LEU A 100 -10.64 -6.29 -0.36
CA LEU A 100 -10.80 -5.34 -1.47
C LEU A 100 -10.78 -6.04 -2.84
N LEU A 101 -9.87 -7.00 -3.05
CA LEU A 101 -9.81 -7.76 -4.30
C LEU A 101 -11.02 -8.69 -4.49
N ALA A 102 -11.58 -9.23 -3.40
CA ALA A 102 -12.70 -10.17 -3.46
C ALA A 102 -14.06 -9.48 -3.69
N TYR A 103 -14.28 -8.30 -3.09
CA TYR A 103 -15.60 -7.64 -3.08
C TYR A 103 -15.74 -6.49 -4.09
N ALA A 104 -14.64 -6.01 -4.67
CA ALA A 104 -14.67 -4.94 -5.66
C ALA A 104 -15.54 -5.29 -6.87
N PRO A 105 -16.31 -4.33 -7.43
CA PRO A 105 -17.02 -4.54 -8.69
C PRO A 105 -16.05 -4.80 -9.86
N ASP A 106 -14.88 -4.17 -9.84
CA ASP A 106 -13.76 -4.42 -10.74
C ASP A 106 -12.47 -4.70 -9.93
N PRO A 107 -12.15 -5.96 -9.62
CA PRO A 107 -10.91 -6.32 -8.92
C PRO A 107 -9.63 -5.88 -9.65
N ARG A 108 -9.70 -5.65 -10.97
CA ARG A 108 -8.55 -5.17 -11.74
C ARG A 108 -8.16 -3.76 -11.34
N SER A 109 -9.14 -2.87 -11.12
CA SER A 109 -8.87 -1.50 -10.67
C SER A 109 -8.10 -1.45 -9.35
N VAL A 110 -8.45 -2.34 -8.41
CA VAL A 110 -7.77 -2.52 -7.11
C VAL A 110 -6.36 -3.07 -7.30
N LEU A 111 -6.20 -4.13 -8.10
CA LEU A 111 -4.89 -4.75 -8.32
C LEU A 111 -3.89 -3.78 -8.97
N VAL A 112 -4.33 -2.95 -9.91
CA VAL A 112 -3.49 -1.93 -10.54
C VAL A 112 -2.90 -0.98 -9.50
N VAL A 113 -3.72 -0.49 -8.55
CA VAL A 113 -3.26 0.38 -7.46
C VAL A 113 -2.23 -0.33 -6.58
N PHE A 114 -2.45 -1.60 -6.23
CA PHE A 114 -1.45 -2.37 -5.47
C PHE A 114 -0.14 -2.55 -6.24
N VAL A 115 -0.21 -2.89 -7.53
CA VAL A 115 0.98 -3.05 -8.38
C VAL A 115 1.76 -1.74 -8.47
N GLU A 116 1.10 -0.58 -8.58
CA GLU A 116 1.77 0.72 -8.53
C GLU A 116 2.55 0.91 -7.22
N ARG A 117 1.93 0.55 -6.09
CA ARG A 117 2.54 0.63 -4.74
C ARG A 117 3.67 -0.38 -4.50
N PHE A 118 3.89 -1.35 -5.40
CA PHE A 118 5.04 -2.27 -5.29
C PHE A 118 6.39 -1.58 -5.54
N ARG A 119 6.38 -0.35 -6.05
CA ARG A 119 7.54 0.52 -6.28
C ARG A 119 7.66 1.55 -5.15
N PRO A 120 8.25 1.19 -3.99
CA PRO A 120 8.31 2.11 -2.87
C PRO A 120 9.11 3.37 -3.23
N THR A 121 8.63 4.51 -2.76
CA THR A 121 9.32 5.81 -2.80
C THR A 121 10.19 6.03 -1.57
N ARG A 122 9.90 5.32 -0.47
CA ARG A 122 10.68 5.26 0.76
C ARG A 122 10.97 3.81 1.10
N TRP A 123 12.23 3.46 1.30
CA TRP A 123 12.66 2.11 1.64
C TRP A 123 13.96 2.15 2.45
N SER A 124 14.28 1.02 3.09
CA SER A 124 15.56 0.80 3.75
C SER A 124 16.25 -0.42 3.11
N GLY A 125 17.57 -0.35 2.92
CA GLY A 125 18.32 -1.41 2.24
C GLY A 125 18.11 -1.39 0.73
N SER A 126 17.97 -2.57 0.12
CA SER A 126 17.78 -2.71 -1.33
C SER A 126 16.31 -2.51 -1.73
N ARG A 127 16.05 -1.48 -2.53
CA ARG A 127 14.76 -1.26 -3.20
C ARG A 127 14.43 -2.39 -4.14
N ALA A 128 15.43 -2.89 -4.88
CA ALA A 128 15.25 -4.03 -5.78
C ALA A 128 14.73 -5.26 -5.03
N ALA A 129 15.29 -5.56 -3.85
CA ALA A 129 14.82 -6.65 -3.00
C ALA A 129 13.39 -6.42 -2.46
N VAL A 130 13.03 -5.19 -2.10
CA VAL A 130 11.66 -4.84 -1.67
C VAL A 130 10.67 -5.02 -2.81
N MET A 131 10.99 -4.50 -4.00
CA MET A 131 10.16 -4.64 -5.21
C MET A 131 9.98 -6.12 -5.60
N GLU A 132 11.06 -6.91 -5.55
CA GLU A 132 10.99 -8.35 -5.83
C GLU A 132 10.09 -9.08 -4.82
N ALA A 133 10.22 -8.76 -3.52
CA ALA A 133 9.37 -9.34 -2.48
C ALA A 133 7.89 -8.96 -2.65
N ASN A 134 7.61 -7.73 -3.05
CA ASN A 134 6.25 -7.28 -3.35
C ASN A 134 5.68 -8.00 -4.60
N ALA A 135 6.47 -8.14 -5.67
CA ALA A 135 6.02 -8.79 -6.91
C ALA A 135 5.59 -10.26 -6.69
N ARG A 136 6.20 -10.97 -5.73
CA ARG A 136 5.83 -12.35 -5.36
C ARG A 136 4.42 -12.47 -4.78
N LEU A 137 3.81 -11.38 -4.30
CA LEU A 137 2.40 -11.39 -3.86
C LEU A 137 1.44 -11.75 -5.01
N LEU A 138 1.82 -11.49 -6.26
CA LEU A 138 1.02 -11.85 -7.43
C LEU A 138 0.94 -13.37 -7.65
N ASP A 139 1.84 -14.14 -7.05
CA ASP A 139 1.83 -15.61 -7.09
C ASP A 139 0.82 -16.23 -6.10
N SER A 140 0.38 -15.46 -5.12
CA SER A 140 -0.51 -15.91 -4.04
C SER A 140 -1.93 -15.31 -4.14
N LEU A 141 -2.34 -14.86 -5.34
CA LEU A 141 -3.73 -14.46 -5.56
C LEU A 141 -4.64 -15.70 -5.48
N GLU A 142 -5.76 -15.57 -4.78
CA GLU A 142 -6.73 -16.67 -4.62
C GLU A 142 -7.27 -17.12 -5.98
N THR A 143 -7.51 -18.42 -6.15
CA THR A 143 -7.88 -19.03 -7.44
C THR A 143 -9.08 -18.35 -8.11
N ASP A 144 -10.12 -18.02 -7.32
CA ASP A 144 -11.37 -17.45 -7.84
C ASP A 144 -11.19 -15.99 -8.30
N VAL A 145 -10.31 -15.23 -7.63
CA VAL A 145 -9.93 -13.87 -8.02
C VAL A 145 -8.91 -13.90 -9.17
N SER A 146 -8.04 -14.91 -9.19
CA SER A 146 -6.91 -15.04 -10.11
C SER A 146 -7.33 -15.17 -11.57
N ALA A 147 -8.45 -15.84 -11.86
CA ALA A 147 -8.87 -16.09 -13.25
C ALA A 147 -9.08 -14.80 -14.07
N SER A 148 -9.69 -13.77 -13.49
CA SER A 148 -9.91 -12.48 -14.15
C SER A 148 -8.67 -11.57 -14.12
N LEU A 149 -7.81 -11.75 -13.11
CA LEU A 149 -6.63 -10.91 -12.90
C LEU A 149 -5.35 -11.46 -13.56
N MET A 150 -5.34 -12.72 -13.98
CA MET A 150 -4.15 -13.40 -14.50
C MET A 150 -3.42 -12.65 -15.61
N PRO A 151 -4.08 -12.08 -16.64
CA PRO A 151 -3.38 -11.32 -17.68
C PRO A 151 -2.61 -10.12 -17.11
N ILE A 152 -3.20 -9.42 -16.13
CA ILE A 152 -2.61 -8.23 -15.50
C ILE A 152 -1.49 -8.64 -14.55
N ALA A 153 -1.68 -9.70 -13.78
CA ALA A 153 -0.66 -10.23 -12.90
C ALA A 153 0.59 -10.66 -13.70
N ILE A 154 0.41 -11.32 -14.85
CA ILE A 154 1.52 -11.73 -15.72
C ILE A 154 2.27 -10.51 -16.26
N ASP A 155 1.56 -9.52 -16.82
CA ASP A 155 2.19 -8.32 -17.37
C ASP A 155 2.91 -7.50 -16.28
N ALA A 156 2.25 -7.29 -15.14
CA ALA A 156 2.82 -6.63 -13.98
C ALA A 156 4.10 -7.32 -13.48
N LYS A 157 4.10 -8.66 -13.36
CA LYS A 157 5.30 -9.43 -13.00
C LYS A 157 6.44 -9.23 -13.99
N ALA A 158 6.14 -9.28 -15.28
CA ALA A 158 7.15 -9.10 -16.32
C ALA A 158 7.75 -7.68 -16.28
N GLN A 159 6.92 -6.67 -16.06
CA GLN A 159 7.36 -5.29 -15.89
C GLN A 159 8.22 -5.11 -14.64
N LEU A 160 7.73 -5.55 -13.48
CA LEU A 160 8.43 -5.46 -12.21
C LEU A 160 9.77 -6.19 -12.25
N ALA A 161 9.86 -7.35 -12.91
CA ALA A 161 11.12 -8.08 -13.07
C ALA A 161 12.18 -7.26 -13.84
N ARG A 162 11.78 -6.57 -14.91
CA ARG A 162 12.69 -5.67 -15.66
C ARG A 162 13.16 -4.50 -14.80
N GLU A 163 12.25 -3.90 -14.04
CA GLU A 163 12.57 -2.79 -13.14
C GLU A 163 13.48 -3.22 -11.99
N VAL A 164 13.24 -4.39 -11.38
CA VAL A 164 14.10 -4.99 -10.34
C VAL A 164 15.52 -5.20 -10.83
N THR A 165 15.71 -5.74 -12.04
CA THR A 165 17.05 -5.92 -12.61
C THR A 165 17.77 -4.58 -12.75
N ARG A 166 17.09 -3.57 -13.30
CA ARG A 166 17.66 -2.22 -13.47
C ARG A 166 18.03 -1.58 -12.14
N GLU A 167 17.16 -1.70 -11.14
CA GLU A 167 17.39 -1.14 -9.81
C GLU A 167 18.58 -1.81 -9.13
N ARG A 168 18.70 -3.14 -9.25
CA ARG A 168 19.81 -3.91 -8.67
C ARG A 168 21.15 -3.56 -9.31
N GLU A 169 21.18 -3.34 -10.63
CA GLU A 169 22.36 -2.85 -11.34
C GLU A 169 22.78 -1.46 -10.83
N TRP A 170 21.82 -0.56 -10.64
CA TRP A 170 22.06 0.79 -10.13
C TRP A 170 22.57 0.80 -8.69
N GLU A 171 21.97 0.00 -7.81
CA GLU A 171 22.42 -0.19 -6.42
C GLU A 171 23.87 -0.69 -6.38
N THR A 172 24.18 -1.72 -7.16
CA THR A 172 25.53 -2.30 -7.22
C THR A 172 26.57 -1.30 -7.73
N ALA A 173 26.23 -0.51 -8.76
CA ALA A 173 27.13 0.51 -9.28
C ALA A 173 27.41 1.62 -8.24
N ARG A 174 26.38 2.05 -7.52
CA ARG A 174 26.48 3.06 -6.45
C ARG A 174 27.32 2.57 -5.26
N ASP A 175 27.16 1.30 -4.89
CA ASP A 175 27.95 0.69 -3.82
C ASP A 175 29.45 0.63 -4.19
N ARG A 176 29.78 0.25 -5.43
CA ARG A 176 31.17 0.26 -5.92
C ARG A 176 31.77 1.67 -5.91
N GLU A 177 31.06 2.67 -6.44
CA GLU A 177 31.55 4.05 -6.45
C GLU A 177 31.79 4.59 -5.03
N ARG A 178 30.96 4.18 -4.06
CA ARG A 178 31.14 4.57 -2.67
C ARG A 178 32.42 3.95 -2.10
N ASP A 179 32.62 2.65 -2.30
CA ASP A 179 33.75 1.93 -1.72
C ASP A 179 35.09 2.42 -2.29
N GLU A 180 35.15 2.74 -3.60
CA GLU A 180 36.33 3.33 -4.27
C GLU A 180 36.71 4.75 -3.77
N ARG A 181 35.79 5.48 -3.13
CA ARG A 181 36.06 6.82 -2.56
C ARG A 181 36.63 6.80 -1.14
N PHE A 182 36.58 5.64 -0.49
CA PHE A 182 37.05 5.45 0.88
C PHE A 182 38.40 4.69 0.97
N GLU A 183 38.94 4.25 -0.17
CA GLU A 183 40.34 3.80 -0.34
C GLU A 183 41.25 4.97 -0.79
#